data_AF-A0A5D2JJN3-F1
#
_entry.id   AF-A0A5D2JJN3-F1
#
_cell.length_a   1.000
_cell.length_b   1.000
_cell.length_c   1.000
_cell.angle_alpha   90.00
_cell.angle_beta   90.00
_cell.angle_gamma   90.00
#
_symmetry.space_group_name_H-M   'P 1'
#
loop_
_entity.id
_entity.type
_entity.pdbx_description
1 polymer ?
#
loop_
_entity_poly.entity_id
_entity_poly.type
_entity_poly.pdbx_seq_one_letter_code
_entity_poly.pdbx_strand_id
1 'polypeptide(L)'
;MFWQVDDSPRGAQGRLGCLAISISTGFFTCTTETIEFIKERFIFVRETAYDAYRRSSYVLARSFISIPALIVLSLSFCLITFWAIGLSGGFSGFLFYFLAACCTFWAGVK
;
A
#
# COMPACT_ATOMS: atom_id res chain seq x y z
N MET A 1 -18.07 5.18 -10.93
CA MET A 1 -17.51 4.18 -11.87
C MET A 1 -16.81 4.96 -12.97
N PHE A 2 -15.48 5.04 -12.93
CA PHE A 2 -14.66 5.89 -13.82
C PHE A 2 -13.97 5.00 -14.86
N TRP A 3 -14.70 4.64 -15.91
CA TRP A 3 -14.15 3.83 -17.01
C TRP A 3 -13.79 4.75 -18.17
N GLN A 4 -12.52 4.72 -18.61
CA GLN A 4 -11.99 5.44 -19.78
C GLN A 4 -12.35 6.92 -19.82
N VAL A 5 -11.53 7.71 -19.15
CA VAL A 5 -11.82 9.12 -18.92
C VAL A 5 -11.35 9.98 -20.10
N ASP A 6 -12.29 10.58 -20.84
CA ASP A 6 -12.05 11.49 -21.97
C ASP A 6 -11.21 12.72 -21.58
N ASP A 7 -10.49 13.33 -22.53
CA ASP A 7 -9.64 14.52 -22.27
C ASP A 7 -10.43 15.85 -22.11
N SER A 8 -11.75 15.77 -21.94
CA SER A 8 -12.61 16.90 -21.59
C SER A 8 -12.33 17.39 -20.15
N PRO A 9 -12.58 18.67 -19.80
CA PRO A 9 -12.47 19.16 -18.41
C PRO A 9 -13.28 18.32 -17.40
N ARG A 10 -14.37 17.68 -17.83
CA ARG A 10 -15.12 16.71 -16.99
C ARG A 10 -14.35 15.43 -16.71
N GLY A 11 -13.52 15.00 -17.65
CA GLY A 11 -12.66 13.84 -17.46
C GLY A 11 -11.45 14.14 -16.57
N ALA A 12 -10.86 15.33 -16.65
CA ALA A 12 -9.84 15.73 -15.67
C ALA A 12 -10.34 15.59 -14.22
N GLN A 13 -11.59 15.97 -13.95
CA GLN A 13 -12.24 15.78 -12.65
C GLN A 13 -12.46 14.30 -12.28
N GLY A 14 -12.79 13.45 -13.26
CA GLY A 14 -12.91 12.00 -13.05
C GLY A 14 -11.59 11.32 -12.68
N ARG A 15 -10.48 11.72 -13.32
CA ARG A 15 -9.13 11.22 -12.98
C ARG A 15 -8.73 11.64 -11.57
N LEU A 16 -8.97 12.91 -11.21
CA LEU A 16 -8.74 13.42 -9.86
C LEU A 16 -9.57 12.68 -8.79
N GLY A 17 -10.84 12.39 -9.09
CA GLY A 17 -11.70 11.61 -8.20
C GLY A 17 -11.18 10.19 -7.98
N CYS A 18 -10.71 9.51 -9.03
CA CYS A 18 -10.11 8.18 -8.91
C CYS A 18 -8.80 8.19 -8.10
N LEU A 19 -7.96 9.21 -8.31
CA LEU A 19 -6.75 9.40 -7.50
C LEU A 19 -7.08 9.68 -6.03
N ALA A 20 -8.10 10.50 -5.75
CA ALA A 20 -8.54 10.77 -4.38
C ALA A 20 -8.98 9.49 -3.66
N ILE A 21 -9.78 8.64 -4.31
CA ILE A 21 -10.20 7.34 -3.76
C ILE A 21 -8.97 6.44 -3.54
N SER A 22 -8.04 6.42 -4.49
CA SER A 22 -6.79 5.64 -4.39
C SER A 22 -5.98 6.02 -3.14
N ILE A 23 -5.83 7.32 -2.88
CA ILE A 23 -5.14 7.84 -1.69
C ILE A 23 -5.90 7.46 -0.42
N SER A 24 -7.23 7.59 -0.41
CA SER A 24 -8.05 7.20 0.74
C SER A 24 -7.93 5.71 1.05
N THR A 25 -7.94 4.84 0.03
CA THR A 25 -7.72 3.40 0.21
C THR A 25 -6.36 3.13 0.84
N GLY A 26 -5.29 3.78 0.35
CA GLY A 26 -3.97 3.70 0.96
C GLY A 26 -3.98 4.06 2.45
N PHE A 27 -4.66 5.16 2.80
CA PHE A 27 -4.79 5.60 4.19
C PHE A 27 -5.54 4.58 5.08
N PHE A 28 -6.60 3.98 4.57
CA PHE A 28 -7.34 2.93 5.30
C PHE A 28 -6.46 1.70 5.56
N THR A 29 -5.68 1.26 4.57
CA THR A 29 -4.73 0.16 4.75
C THR A 29 -3.69 0.46 5.83
N CYS A 30 -3.13 1.67 5.86
CA CYS A 30 -2.19 2.05 6.93
C CYS A 30 -2.85 2.00 8.33
N THR A 31 -4.12 2.41 8.41
CA THR A 31 -4.88 2.39 9.65
C THR A 31 -5.11 0.95 10.13
N THR A 32 -5.43 0.01 9.23
CA THR A 32 -5.62 -1.40 9.59
C THR A 32 -4.33 -2.06 10.07
N GLU A 33 -3.20 -1.80 9.39
CA GLU A 33 -1.88 -2.31 9.79
C GLU A 33 -1.45 -1.78 11.16
N THR A 34 -1.75 -0.51 11.46
CA THR A 34 -1.47 0.11 12.77
C THR A 34 -2.22 -0.62 13.89
N ILE A 35 -3.49 -0.97 13.66
CA ILE A 35 -4.30 -1.68 14.65
C ILE A 35 -3.75 -3.09 14.89
N GLU A 36 -3.29 -3.79 13.86
CA GLU A 36 -2.65 -5.11 14.02
C GLU A 36 -1.32 -5.01 14.77
N PHE A 37 -0.49 -4.01 14.44
CA PHE A 37 0.77 -3.76 15.13
C PHE A 37 0.56 -3.57 16.64
N ILE A 38 -0.50 -2.84 17.04
CA ILE A 38 -0.83 -2.66 18.46
C ILE A 38 -1.11 -4.01 19.13
N LYS A 39 -1.85 -4.92 18.47
CA LYS A 39 -2.16 -6.25 19.02
C LYS A 39 -0.91 -7.10 19.22
N GLU A 40 -0.03 -7.16 18.22
CA GLU A 40 1.22 -7.93 18.31
C GLU A 40 2.20 -7.32 19.31
N ARG A 41 2.21 -5.99 19.46
CA ARG A 41 3.05 -5.30 20.43
C ARG A 41 2.78 -5.77 21.87
N PHE A 42 1.53 -6.03 22.24
CA PHE A 42 1.21 -6.56 23.57
C PHE A 42 1.86 -7.92 23.83
N ILE A 43 1.87 -8.79 22.81
CA ILE A 43 2.49 -10.12 22.89
C ILE A 43 4.02 -9.98 22.95
N PHE A 44 4.59 -9.12 22.10
CA PHE A 44 6.01 -8.87 22.01
C PHE A 44 6.62 -8.32 23.31
N VAL A 45 5.94 -7.38 23.98
CA VAL A 45 6.41 -6.83 25.26
C VAL A 45 6.47 -7.92 26.33
N ARG A 46 5.47 -8.81 26.36
CA ARG A 46 5.45 -9.95 27.27
C ARG A 46 6.60 -10.92 27.00
N GLU A 47 6.84 -11.29 25.74
CA GLU A 47 7.92 -12.23 25.37
C GLU A 47 9.32 -11.65 25.58
N THR A 48 9.50 -10.34 25.36
CA THR A 48 10.75 -9.64 25.64
C THR A 48 11.04 -9.58 27.15
N ALA A 49 10.00 -9.49 27.99
CA ALA A 49 10.17 -9.51 29.46
C ALA A 49 10.65 -10.87 29.98
N TYR A 50 10.35 -11.96 29.27
CA TYR A 50 10.85 -13.31 29.56
C TYR A 50 12.13 -13.67 28.77
N ASP A 51 12.75 -12.69 28.11
CA ASP A 51 13.96 -12.83 27.28
C ASP A 51 13.87 -13.93 26.20
N ALA A 52 12.67 -14.18 25.68
CA ALA A 52 12.44 -15.24 24.70
C ALA A 52 13.08 -14.92 23.33
N TYR A 53 13.12 -13.64 22.93
CA TYR A 53 13.72 -13.19 21.66
C TYR A 53 14.27 -11.75 21.73
N ARG A 54 15.33 -11.46 20.95
CA ARG A 54 15.88 -10.10 20.77
C ARG A 54 14.96 -9.25 19.89
N ARG A 55 14.84 -7.96 20.25
CA ARG A 55 14.06 -6.95 19.51
C ARG A 55 14.41 -6.86 18.01
N SER A 56 15.68 -7.04 17.67
CA SER A 56 16.14 -7.05 16.26
C SER A 56 15.62 -8.24 15.47
N SER A 57 15.49 -9.41 16.11
CA SER A 57 14.97 -10.63 15.47
C SER A 57 13.50 -10.44 15.07
N TYR A 58 12.73 -9.77 15.92
CA TYR A 58 11.32 -9.44 15.65
C TYR A 58 11.17 -8.49 14.45
N VAL A 59 11.94 -7.40 14.40
CA VAL A 59 11.87 -6.42 13.30
C VAL A 59 12.23 -7.05 11.96
N LEU A 60 13.25 -7.91 11.93
CA LEU A 60 13.66 -8.61 10.70
C LEU A 60 12.59 -9.61 10.25
N ALA A 61 12.10 -10.46 11.14
CA ALA A 61 11.07 -11.45 10.81
C ALA A 61 9.78 -10.79 10.31
N ARG A 62 9.32 -9.74 11.00
CA ARG A 62 8.17 -8.91 10.63
C ARG A 62 8.34 -8.31 9.23
N SER A 63 9.52 -7.78 8.93
CA SER A 63 9.83 -7.18 7.62
C SER A 63 9.84 -8.22 6.49
N PHE A 64 10.42 -9.40 6.72
CA PHE A 64 10.45 -10.46 5.71
C PHE A 64 9.06 -11.01 5.36
N ILE A 65 8.18 -11.08 6.35
CA ILE A 65 6.79 -11.53 6.16
C ILE A 65 5.94 -10.47 5.43
N SER A 66 6.17 -9.18 5.70
CA SER A 66 5.36 -8.11 5.10
C SER A 66 5.73 -7.77 3.65
N ILE A 67 7.01 -7.84 3.27
CA ILE A 67 7.49 -7.55 1.89
C ILE A 67 6.67 -8.27 0.80
N PRO A 68 6.54 -9.61 0.81
CA PRO A 68 5.85 -10.32 -0.27
C PRO A 68 4.36 -9.97 -0.35
N ALA A 69 3.69 -9.82 0.80
CA ALA A 69 2.29 -9.41 0.84
C ALA A 69 2.09 -8.00 0.25
N LEU A 70 2.99 -7.06 0.59
CA LEU A 70 2.97 -5.69 0.07
C LEU A 70 3.17 -5.62 -1.44
N ILE A 71 4.06 -6.44 -2.00
CA ILE A 71 4.29 -6.51 -3.45
C ILE A 71 3.01 -6.96 -4.16
N VAL A 72 2.36 -8.02 -3.66
CA VAL A 72 1.12 -8.56 -4.26
C VAL A 72 -0.03 -7.54 -4.15
N LEU A 73 -0.17 -6.88 -2.99
CA LEU A 73 -1.18 -5.84 -2.79
C LEU A 73 -0.94 -4.64 -3.73
N SER A 74 0.30 -4.15 -3.82
CA SER A 74 0.65 -3.02 -4.70
C SER A 74 0.44 -3.37 -6.17
N LEU A 75 0.79 -4.58 -6.57
CA LEU A 75 0.68 -5.04 -7.95
C LEU A 75 -0.78 -5.21 -8.36
N SER A 76 -1.59 -5.87 -7.52
CA SER A 76 -3.03 -6.01 -7.76
C SER A 76 -3.73 -4.65 -7.81
N PHE A 77 -3.39 -3.73 -6.90
CA PHE A 77 -3.92 -2.38 -6.89
C PHE A 77 -3.60 -1.63 -8.20
N CYS A 78 -2.33 -1.62 -8.61
CA CYS A 78 -1.91 -0.95 -9.83
C CYS A 78 -2.52 -1.57 -11.10
N LEU A 79 -2.66 -2.90 -11.16
CA LEU A 79 -3.32 -3.57 -12.28
C LEU A 79 -4.80 -3.21 -12.40
N ILE A 80 -5.47 -2.85 -11.31
CA ILE A 80 -6.88 -2.44 -11.37
C ILE A 80 -6.99 -0.96 -11.73
N THR A 81 -6.24 -0.09 -11.03
CA THR A 81 -6.40 1.36 -11.17
C THR A 81 -5.75 1.92 -12.43
N PHE A 82 -4.60 1.41 -12.86
CA PHE A 82 -3.89 1.92 -14.04
C PHE A 82 -4.74 1.76 -15.32
N TRP A 83 -5.35 0.58 -15.47
CA TRP A 83 -6.23 0.28 -16.60
C TRP A 83 -7.58 1.01 -16.49
N ALA A 84 -8.13 1.15 -15.27
CA ALA A 84 -9.37 1.88 -15.06
C ALA A 84 -9.26 3.39 -15.39
N ILE A 85 -8.16 4.04 -15.00
CA ILE A 85 -7.95 5.47 -15.27
C ILE A 85 -7.55 5.72 -16.73
N GLY A 86 -6.96 4.72 -17.40
CA GLY A 86 -6.45 4.84 -18.77
C GLY A 86 -5.22 5.75 -18.84
N LEU A 87 -4.27 5.59 -17.89
CA LEU A 87 -3.03 6.39 -17.91
C LEU A 87 -2.19 6.05 -19.15
N SER A 88 -1.90 7.07 -19.96
CA SER A 88 -0.91 6.99 -21.03
C SER A 88 0.50 6.96 -20.42
N GLY A 89 1.36 6.05 -20.87
CA GLY A 89 2.71 5.88 -20.32
C GLY A 89 3.37 4.52 -20.58
N GLY A 90 2.64 3.58 -21.18
CA GLY A 90 3.16 2.25 -21.51
C GLY A 90 3.70 1.51 -20.27
N PHE A 91 4.75 0.71 -20.47
CA PHE A 91 5.38 -0.06 -19.39
C PHE A 91 6.12 0.82 -18.38
N SER A 92 6.79 1.89 -18.83
CA SER A 92 7.57 2.77 -17.94
C SER A 92 6.68 3.56 -16.97
N GLY A 93 5.52 4.04 -17.44
CA GLY A 93 4.55 4.72 -16.58
C GLY A 93 3.92 3.80 -15.54
N PHE A 94 3.63 2.55 -15.94
CA PHE A 94 3.16 1.52 -15.02
C PHE A 94 4.20 1.22 -13.92
N LEU A 95 5.48 1.08 -14.30
CA LEU A 95 6.57 0.78 -13.36
C LEU A 95 6.75 1.90 -12.32
N PHE A 96 6.69 3.17 -12.75
CA PHE A 96 6.75 4.31 -11.82
C PHE A 96 5.55 4.33 -10.86
N TYR A 97 4.34 4.10 -11.37
CA TYR A 97 3.13 4.06 -10.55
C TYR A 97 3.15 2.89 -9.55
N PHE A 98 3.61 1.72 -9.98
CA PHE A 98 3.82 0.56 -9.12
C PHE A 98 4.83 0.82 -8.00
N LEU A 99 5.98 1.42 -8.33
CA LEU A 99 6.99 1.79 -7.34
C LEU A 99 6.46 2.83 -6.34
N ALA A 100 5.69 3.82 -6.80
CA ALA A 100 5.08 4.83 -5.94
C ALA A 100 4.05 4.21 -4.97
N ALA A 101 3.20 3.30 -5.46
CA ALA A 101 2.25 2.57 -4.63
C ALA A 101 2.97 1.68 -3.61
N CYS A 102 4.00 0.93 -4.05
CA CYS A 102 4.83 0.10 -3.18
C CYS A 102 5.49 0.93 -2.07
N CYS A 103 6.06 2.09 -2.40
CA CYS A 103 6.65 3.00 -1.42
C CYS A 103 5.63 3.53 -0.41
N THR A 104 4.41 3.83 -0.86
CA THR A 104 3.34 4.35 0.00
C THR A 104 2.88 3.30 1.00
N PHE A 105 2.61 2.07 0.56
CA PHE A 105 2.25 0.99 1.46
C PHE A 105 3.40 0.61 2.39
N TRP A 106 4.64 0.64 1.91
CA TRP A 106 5.82 0.42 2.75
C TRP A 106 5.98 1.47 3.86
N ALA A 107 5.69 2.74 3.56
CA ALA A 107 5.72 3.81 4.55
C ALA A 107 4.65 3.65 5.64
N GLY A 108 3.51 3.02 5.30
CA GLY A 108 2.42 2.76 6.24
C GLY A 108 2.62 1.58 7.18
N VAL A 109 3.58 0.68 6.88
CA VAL A 109 3.84 -0.55 7.67
C VAL A 109 4.90 -0.34 8.76
N LYS A 110 5.56 0.82 8.81
CA LYS A 110 6.52 1.19 9.87
C LYS A 110 5.86 1.94 11.00
#